data_AF-A0A535CKM1-F1
#
_entry.id   AF-A0A535CKM1-F1
#
_cell.length_a   1.000
_cell.length_b   1.000
_cell.length_c   1.000
_cell.angle_alpha   90.00
_cell.angle_beta   90.00
_cell.angle_gamma   90.00
#
_symmetry.space_group_name_H-M   'P 1'
#
loop_
_entity.id
_entity.type
_entity.pdbx_description
1 polymer ?
#
loop_
_entity_poly.entity_id
_entity_poly.type
_entity_poly.pdbx_seq_one_letter_code
_entity_poly.pdbx_strand_id
1 'polypeptide(L)'
;MIEDPYRYLQPPAGKPGNPTSVSDTLALDQGVSPQLYSGTLEQPPQAQMIADRDAFQLPAGTTSIKATIQPIKPPAPVSEGRISGNVYRFAVVNQAGVNLSLHSGTTITVVLRAPNGVSNGTIIHFNGTGWDEVATDNGGLPDLYATNATELGDYAVLVSGAQTPEPSGPTPPPFSITPSPAPTPGPTGGQVPWLVIGLVAAAIIVGVLWRTLGDREP
;
A
#
# COMPACT_ATOMS: atom_id res chain seq x y z
N MET A 1 -6.97 3.31 20.18
CA MET A 1 -6.34 2.25 19.35
C MET A 1 -4.87 2.62 19.25
N ILE A 2 -3.94 1.68 19.47
CA ILE A 2 -2.51 1.95 19.27
C ILE A 2 -2.23 1.65 17.81
N GLU A 3 -1.65 2.63 17.12
CA GLU A 3 -1.25 2.52 15.73
C GLU A 3 0.12 1.84 15.62
N ASP A 4 0.21 0.85 14.74
CA ASP A 4 1.46 0.21 14.37
C ASP A 4 2.40 1.24 13.74
N PRO A 5 3.71 1.16 14.03
CA PRO A 5 4.66 2.05 13.40
C PRO A 5 4.77 1.76 11.91
N TYR A 6 5.04 2.80 11.12
CA TYR A 6 5.31 2.67 9.70
C TYR A 6 6.52 1.76 9.45
N ARG A 7 6.37 0.79 8.55
CA ARG A 7 7.39 -0.19 8.14
C ARG A 7 7.86 0.09 6.73
N TYR A 8 9.16 0.25 6.56
CA TYR A 8 9.78 0.61 5.29
C TYR A 8 10.33 -0.61 4.56
N LEU A 9 10.16 -0.67 3.25
CA LEU A 9 10.82 -1.68 2.40
C LEU A 9 12.34 -1.49 2.44
N GLN A 10 12.79 -0.24 2.45
CA GLN A 10 14.18 0.15 2.60
C GLN A 10 14.28 1.09 3.81
N PRO A 11 14.43 0.53 5.03
CA PRO A 11 14.35 1.33 6.25
C PRO A 11 15.50 2.31 6.39
N PRO A 12 15.19 3.60 6.66
CA PRO A 12 16.15 4.53 7.23
C PRO A 12 16.73 4.02 8.55
N ALA A 13 17.85 4.60 8.98
CA ALA A 13 18.50 4.21 10.23
C ALA A 13 17.53 4.30 11.42
N GLY A 14 17.39 3.20 12.17
CA GLY A 14 16.50 3.13 13.34
C GLY A 14 15.01 3.09 13.02
N LYS A 15 14.60 2.97 11.75
CA LYS A 15 13.20 2.79 11.37
C LYS A 15 12.83 1.32 11.19
N PRO A 16 11.57 0.93 11.49
CA PRO A 16 11.11 -0.44 11.27
C PRO A 16 11.16 -0.83 9.79
N GLY A 17 11.60 -2.06 9.50
CA GLY A 17 11.58 -2.63 8.16
C GLY A 17 10.45 -3.64 7.95
N ASN A 18 10.49 -4.29 6.79
CA ASN A 18 9.62 -5.43 6.41
C ASN A 18 8.12 -5.08 6.41
N PRO A 19 7.67 -4.16 5.53
CA PRO A 19 6.25 -3.94 5.28
C PRO A 19 5.60 -5.22 4.80
N THR A 20 4.34 -5.41 5.20
CA THR A 20 3.57 -6.57 4.79
C THR A 20 3.01 -6.39 3.37
N SER A 21 2.68 -7.53 2.76
CA SER A 21 1.94 -7.60 1.50
C SER A 21 0.64 -8.38 1.72
N VAL A 22 -0.29 -8.25 0.78
CA VAL A 22 -1.55 -9.01 0.79
C VAL A 22 -1.79 -9.66 -0.58
N SER A 23 -2.48 -10.79 -0.55
CA SER A 23 -2.81 -11.58 -1.73
C SER A 23 -4.13 -12.31 -1.49
N ASP A 24 -5.24 -11.69 -1.88
CA ASP A 24 -6.59 -12.21 -1.68
C ASP A 24 -7.11 -12.84 -2.97
N THR A 25 -7.65 -14.05 -2.89
CA THR A 25 -8.31 -14.72 -4.01
C THR A 25 -9.80 -14.83 -3.73
N LEU A 26 -10.61 -14.32 -4.66
CA LEU A 26 -12.06 -14.26 -4.54
C LEU A 26 -12.70 -14.92 -5.76
N ALA A 27 -13.72 -15.74 -5.52
CA ALA A 27 -14.57 -16.24 -6.59
C ALA A 27 -15.41 -15.09 -7.18
N LEU A 28 -15.83 -15.23 -8.44
CA LEU A 28 -16.79 -14.30 -9.03
C LEU A 28 -18.12 -14.32 -8.28
N ASP A 29 -18.78 -13.16 -8.22
CA ASP A 29 -20.09 -13.01 -7.61
C ASP A 29 -21.17 -12.87 -8.69
N GLN A 30 -21.88 -13.97 -8.98
CA GLN A 30 -22.84 -14.07 -10.09
C GLN A 30 -22.24 -13.74 -11.47
N GLY A 31 -20.99 -14.15 -11.70
CA GLY A 31 -20.30 -13.98 -12.99
C GLY A 31 -19.61 -12.64 -13.21
N VAL A 32 -19.67 -11.73 -12.24
CA VAL A 32 -18.93 -10.46 -12.23
C VAL A 32 -17.86 -10.45 -11.13
N SER A 33 -16.97 -9.46 -11.17
CA SER A 33 -15.97 -9.30 -10.11
C SER A 33 -16.68 -8.96 -8.78
N PRO A 34 -16.31 -9.62 -7.67
CA PRO A 34 -16.92 -9.33 -6.37
C PRO A 34 -16.46 -7.98 -5.84
N GLN A 35 -17.16 -7.45 -4.84
CA GLN A 35 -16.66 -6.33 -4.05
C GLN A 35 -15.35 -6.74 -3.34
N LEU A 36 -14.36 -5.85 -3.36
CA LEU A 36 -13.02 -6.12 -2.88
C LEU A 36 -12.63 -5.13 -1.78
N TYR A 37 -12.05 -5.65 -0.70
CA TYR A 37 -11.40 -4.88 0.36
C TYR A 37 -10.10 -5.59 0.76
N SER A 38 -8.99 -5.16 0.16
CA SER A 38 -7.66 -5.72 0.46
C SER A 38 -6.79 -4.65 1.08
N GLY A 39 -6.07 -4.99 2.16
CA GLY A 39 -5.14 -4.08 2.80
C GLY A 39 -3.93 -4.83 3.34
N THR A 40 -2.81 -4.13 3.48
CA THR A 40 -1.66 -4.65 4.22
C THR A 40 -2.02 -4.86 5.69
N LEU A 41 -1.22 -5.64 6.43
CA LEU A 41 -1.58 -6.16 7.74
C LEU A 41 -1.20 -5.26 8.92
N GLU A 42 -0.54 -4.12 8.67
CA GLU A 42 -0.32 -3.11 9.72
C GLU A 42 -1.66 -2.47 10.15
N GLN A 43 -1.70 -1.91 11.35
CA GLN A 43 -2.88 -1.25 11.90
C GLN A 43 -2.66 0.26 12.12
N PRO A 44 -3.31 1.17 11.35
CA PRO A 44 -4.07 0.90 10.13
C PRO A 44 -3.15 0.44 8.99
N PRO A 45 -3.72 -0.16 7.91
CA PRO A 45 -2.95 -0.61 6.76
C PRO A 45 -2.11 0.50 6.16
N GLN A 46 -0.90 0.15 5.71
CA GLN A 46 -0.05 1.10 4.98
C GLN A 46 -0.49 1.29 3.54
N ALA A 47 -1.14 0.27 2.96
CA ALA A 47 -1.77 0.36 1.65
C ALA A 47 -3.07 -0.46 1.63
N GLN A 48 -4.10 0.08 0.97
CA GLN A 48 -5.41 -0.55 0.84
C GLN A 48 -5.99 -0.30 -0.55
N MET A 49 -6.70 -1.29 -1.08
CA MET A 49 -7.47 -1.25 -2.31
C MET A 49 -8.91 -1.62 -2.02
N ILE A 50 -9.81 -0.76 -2.46
CA ILE A 50 -11.26 -0.97 -2.36
C ILE A 50 -11.82 -0.88 -3.77
N ALA A 51 -12.54 -1.91 -4.20
CA ALA A 51 -13.21 -1.93 -5.50
C ALA A 51 -14.66 -2.35 -5.33
N ASP A 52 -15.56 -1.66 -6.01
CA ASP A 52 -16.96 -2.06 -6.07
C ASP A 52 -17.13 -3.36 -6.86
N ARG A 53 -18.30 -3.98 -6.67
CA ARG A 53 -18.73 -5.11 -7.49
C ARG A 53 -18.74 -4.70 -8.96
N ASP A 54 -18.31 -5.62 -9.83
CA ASP A 54 -18.22 -5.42 -11.29
C ASP A 54 -17.24 -4.31 -11.71
N ALA A 55 -16.19 -4.06 -10.92
CA ALA A 55 -15.18 -3.05 -11.26
C ALA A 55 -14.21 -3.50 -12.38
N PHE A 56 -13.94 -4.79 -12.51
CA PHE A 56 -12.90 -5.33 -13.39
C PHE A 56 -13.47 -6.01 -14.63
N GLN A 57 -12.85 -5.74 -15.79
CA GLN A 57 -13.11 -6.45 -17.04
C GLN A 57 -12.66 -7.91 -16.92
N LEU A 58 -13.58 -8.84 -17.15
CA LEU A 58 -13.32 -10.27 -17.02
C LEU A 58 -13.21 -10.94 -18.40
N PRO A 59 -12.03 -11.50 -18.76
CA PRO A 59 -11.92 -12.39 -19.90
C PRO A 59 -12.89 -13.58 -19.79
N ALA A 60 -13.37 -14.08 -20.93
CA ALA A 60 -14.24 -15.25 -20.96
C ALA A 60 -13.61 -16.45 -20.22
N GLY A 61 -14.42 -17.14 -19.42
CA GLY A 61 -13.96 -18.26 -18.61
C GLY A 61 -13.23 -17.86 -17.32
N THR A 62 -13.20 -16.58 -16.95
CA THR A 62 -12.76 -16.17 -15.61
C THR A 62 -13.69 -16.78 -14.55
N THR A 63 -13.10 -17.33 -13.49
CA THR A 63 -13.84 -17.95 -12.37
C THR A 63 -13.45 -17.41 -11.01
N SER A 64 -12.25 -16.82 -10.91
CA SER A 64 -11.79 -16.09 -9.74
C SER A 64 -10.86 -14.96 -10.13
N ILE A 65 -10.75 -13.99 -9.24
CA ILE A 65 -9.76 -12.93 -9.30
C ILE A 65 -8.83 -13.04 -8.09
N LYS A 66 -7.58 -12.60 -8.28
CA LYS A 66 -6.57 -12.50 -7.23
C LYS A 66 -6.08 -11.06 -7.17
N ALA A 67 -6.36 -10.38 -6.07
CA ALA A 67 -5.88 -9.04 -5.78
C ALA A 67 -4.60 -9.10 -4.96
N THR A 68 -3.60 -8.30 -5.32
CA THR A 68 -2.33 -8.22 -4.61
C THR A 68 -1.92 -6.78 -4.36
N ILE A 69 -1.39 -6.52 -3.16
CA ILE A 69 -0.71 -5.26 -2.81
C ILE A 69 0.67 -5.63 -2.30
N GLN A 70 1.71 -5.15 -2.99
CA GLN A 70 3.09 -5.52 -2.69
C GLN A 70 3.95 -4.25 -2.58
N PRO A 71 4.68 -4.04 -1.47
CA PRO A 71 5.71 -3.01 -1.41
C PRO A 71 6.83 -3.35 -2.41
N ILE A 72 7.20 -2.38 -3.24
CA ILE A 72 8.25 -2.49 -4.26
C ILE A 72 9.25 -1.33 -4.14
N LYS A 73 10.42 -1.48 -4.78
CA LYS A 73 11.32 -0.35 -4.99
C LYS A 73 10.69 0.60 -6.02
N PRO A 74 10.89 1.92 -5.91
CA PRO A 74 10.46 2.86 -6.93
C PRO A 74 10.97 2.43 -8.32
N PRO A 75 10.09 2.23 -9.32
CA PRO A 75 10.52 1.84 -10.67
C PRO A 75 11.29 2.95 -11.40
N ALA A 76 11.07 4.22 -11.03
CA ALA A 76 11.77 5.38 -11.55
C ALA A 76 11.95 6.43 -10.44
N PRO A 77 12.91 7.37 -10.56
CA PRO A 77 12.96 8.54 -9.69
C PRO A 77 11.79 9.48 -9.96
N VAL A 78 11.41 10.28 -8.95
CA VAL A 78 10.49 11.42 -9.13
C VAL A 78 11.27 12.64 -9.62
N SER A 79 10.66 13.45 -10.49
CA SER A 79 11.26 14.68 -11.04
C SER A 79 11.33 15.80 -10.02
N GLU A 80 10.31 15.91 -9.16
CA GLU A 80 10.20 16.91 -8.11
C GLU A 80 9.79 16.25 -6.78
N GLY A 81 10.25 16.82 -5.66
CA GLY A 81 9.95 16.31 -4.33
C GLY A 81 10.66 14.99 -3.99
N ARG A 82 10.02 14.19 -3.13
CA ARG A 82 10.47 12.84 -2.77
C ARG A 82 9.29 11.93 -2.44
N ILE A 83 9.46 10.64 -2.72
CA ILE A 83 8.56 9.61 -2.19
C ILE A 83 8.73 9.54 -0.67
N SER A 84 7.61 9.63 0.04
CA SER A 84 7.54 9.48 1.49
C SER A 84 6.98 8.10 1.83
N GLY A 85 7.83 7.23 2.39
CA GLY A 85 7.47 5.84 2.68
C GLY A 85 7.75 4.88 1.53
N ASN A 86 6.84 3.94 1.29
CA ASN A 86 6.98 2.88 0.31
C ASN A 86 6.21 3.18 -0.99
N VAL A 87 6.64 2.53 -2.07
CA VAL A 87 5.82 2.35 -3.28
C VAL A 87 5.09 1.02 -3.15
N TYR A 88 3.80 1.00 -3.48
CA TYR A 88 3.00 -0.22 -3.51
C TYR A 88 2.51 -0.51 -4.92
N ARG A 89 2.70 -1.75 -5.37
CA ARG A 89 2.10 -2.29 -6.58
C ARG A 89 0.75 -2.90 -6.27
N PHE A 90 -0.29 -2.35 -6.88
CA PHE A 90 -1.65 -2.84 -6.87
C PHE A 90 -1.90 -3.59 -8.18
N ALA A 91 -2.23 -4.87 -8.08
CA ALA A 91 -2.51 -5.68 -9.25
C ALA A 91 -3.69 -6.62 -8.98
N VAL A 92 -4.44 -6.92 -10.04
CA VAL A 92 -5.50 -7.91 -10.03
C VAL A 92 -5.32 -8.81 -11.25
N VAL A 93 -5.31 -10.11 -11.02
CA VAL A 93 -5.20 -11.13 -12.08
C VAL A 93 -6.34 -12.13 -11.99
N ASN A 94 -6.70 -12.80 -13.09
CA ASN A 94 -7.60 -13.96 -13.01
C ASN A 94 -6.87 -15.25 -12.59
N GLN A 95 -7.61 -16.36 -12.49
CA GLN A 95 -7.05 -17.67 -12.14
C GLN A 95 -5.97 -18.18 -13.11
N ALA A 96 -5.94 -17.66 -14.35
CA ALA A 96 -4.93 -17.99 -15.35
C ALA A 96 -3.70 -17.06 -15.30
N GLY A 97 -3.66 -16.10 -14.37
CA GLY A 97 -2.59 -15.12 -14.25
C GLY A 97 -2.66 -13.96 -15.24
N VAL A 98 -3.79 -13.78 -15.93
CA VAL A 98 -4.01 -12.64 -16.84
C VAL A 98 -4.33 -11.41 -16.03
N ASN A 99 -3.59 -10.32 -16.26
CA ASN A 99 -3.87 -9.01 -15.64
C ASN A 99 -5.26 -8.51 -16.04
N LEU A 100 -6.02 -8.06 -15.06
CA LEU A 100 -7.32 -7.44 -15.26
C LEU A 100 -7.17 -5.92 -15.30
N SER A 101 -8.06 -5.27 -16.04
CA SER A 101 -8.19 -3.82 -16.10
C SER A 101 -9.57 -3.41 -15.58
N LEU A 102 -9.71 -2.16 -15.17
CA LEU A 102 -11.00 -1.63 -14.76
C LEU A 102 -11.92 -1.43 -15.97
N HIS A 103 -13.23 -1.51 -15.76
CA HIS A 103 -14.19 -1.03 -16.77
C HIS A 103 -13.99 0.46 -17.03
N SER A 104 -14.21 0.88 -18.28
CA SER A 104 -14.16 2.30 -18.63
C SER A 104 -15.22 3.08 -17.84
N GLY A 105 -14.80 4.16 -17.19
CA GLY A 105 -15.67 4.97 -16.33
C GLY A 105 -15.78 4.49 -14.88
N THR A 106 -15.17 3.35 -14.54
CA THR A 106 -15.10 2.85 -13.15
C THR A 106 -13.78 3.23 -12.48
N THR A 107 -13.83 3.44 -11.17
CA THR A 107 -12.64 3.71 -10.34
C THR A 107 -12.53 2.71 -9.20
N ILE A 108 -11.33 2.54 -8.67
CA ILE A 108 -11.08 1.91 -7.36
C ILE A 108 -10.57 2.97 -6.39
N THR A 109 -10.84 2.79 -5.10
CA THR A 109 -10.19 3.63 -4.09
C THR A 109 -8.87 2.99 -3.69
N VAL A 110 -7.78 3.73 -3.89
CA VAL A 110 -6.46 3.42 -3.36
C VAL A 110 -6.23 4.30 -2.14
N VAL A 111 -5.92 3.69 -1.00
CA VAL A 111 -5.55 4.39 0.23
C VAL A 111 -4.11 4.06 0.56
N LEU A 112 -3.31 5.09 0.80
CA LEU A 112 -1.91 4.98 1.20
C LEU A 112 -1.69 5.71 2.51
N ARG A 113 -0.97 5.08 3.41
CA ARG A 113 -0.44 5.71 4.62
C ARG A 113 0.94 6.26 4.33
N ALA A 114 1.21 7.46 4.81
CA ALA A 114 2.55 8.02 4.88
C ALA A 114 3.16 7.80 6.27
N PRO A 115 4.50 7.88 6.41
CA PRO A 115 5.11 7.91 7.73
C PRO A 115 4.62 9.08 8.60
N ASN A 116 4.65 8.90 9.93
CA ASN A 116 4.29 9.95 10.89
C ASN A 116 5.01 11.27 10.61
N GLY A 117 4.27 12.38 10.69
CA GLY A 117 4.78 13.73 10.44
C GLY A 117 4.64 14.21 9.00
N VAL A 118 4.03 13.41 8.12
CA VAL A 118 3.67 13.80 6.75
C VAL A 118 2.23 14.26 6.72
N SER A 119 2.01 15.57 6.58
CA SER A 119 0.67 16.19 6.58
C SER A 119 0.28 16.84 5.24
N ASN A 120 1.18 16.81 4.24
CA ASN A 120 1.03 17.45 2.94
C ASN A 120 1.43 16.51 1.79
N GLY A 121 1.02 15.24 1.89
CA GLY A 121 1.24 14.25 0.85
C GLY A 121 0.29 14.39 -0.34
N THR A 122 0.79 14.09 -1.53
CA THR A 122 0.02 13.89 -2.76
C THR A 122 0.28 12.47 -3.25
N ILE A 123 -0.74 11.72 -3.67
CA ILE A 123 -0.53 10.42 -4.30
C ILE A 123 -0.01 10.62 -5.72
N ILE A 124 0.99 9.84 -6.09
CA ILE A 124 1.52 9.74 -7.45
C ILE A 124 1.33 8.31 -7.98
N HIS A 125 1.13 8.19 -9.28
CA HIS A 125 0.99 6.93 -10.03
C HIS A 125 2.08 6.81 -11.08
N PHE A 126 2.65 5.61 -11.24
CA PHE A 126 3.66 5.37 -12.26
C PHE A 126 3.01 4.96 -13.58
N ASN A 127 3.12 5.79 -14.62
CA ASN A 127 2.52 5.58 -15.94
C ASN A 127 3.33 4.65 -16.87
N GLY A 128 4.35 3.97 -16.33
CA GLY A 128 5.29 3.13 -17.07
C GLY A 128 6.59 3.84 -17.48
N THR A 129 6.61 5.17 -17.48
CA THR A 129 7.81 5.97 -17.82
C THR A 129 8.19 7.00 -16.76
N GLY A 130 7.20 7.56 -16.08
CA GLY A 130 7.37 8.57 -15.05
C GLY A 130 6.23 8.54 -14.04
N TRP A 131 6.28 9.47 -13.10
CA TRP A 131 5.29 9.61 -12.05
C TRP A 131 4.37 10.79 -12.35
N ASP A 132 3.08 10.55 -12.34
CA ASP A 132 2.05 11.57 -12.48
C ASP A 132 1.35 11.76 -11.13
N GLU A 133 1.11 13.01 -10.74
CA GLU A 133 0.23 13.30 -9.61
C GLU A 133 -1.21 12.92 -9.95
N VAL A 134 -1.90 12.32 -8.99
CA VAL A 134 -3.33 12.00 -9.10
C VAL A 134 -4.13 12.78 -8.07
N ALA A 135 -5.42 12.96 -8.36
CA ALA A 135 -6.33 13.62 -7.43
C ALA A 135 -6.27 12.94 -6.05
N THR A 136 -5.91 13.70 -5.02
CA THR A 136 -5.64 13.16 -3.69
C THR A 136 -6.54 13.83 -2.66
N ASP A 137 -7.27 13.01 -1.91
CA ASP A 137 -8.07 13.40 -0.76
C ASP A 137 -7.38 12.97 0.55
N ASN A 138 -7.77 13.59 1.66
CA ASN A 138 -7.41 13.07 2.99
C ASN A 138 -8.20 11.78 3.26
N GLY A 139 -7.50 10.69 3.57
CA GLY A 139 -8.05 9.35 3.81
C GLY A 139 -8.71 9.17 5.18
N GLY A 140 -9.07 10.26 5.86
CA GLY A 140 -9.75 10.26 7.16
C GLY A 140 -8.82 10.35 8.38
N LEU A 141 -7.51 10.19 8.19
CA LEU A 141 -6.47 10.44 9.19
C LEU A 141 -5.40 11.37 8.61
N PRO A 142 -4.62 12.10 9.44
CA PRO A 142 -3.63 13.07 8.96
C PRO A 142 -2.54 12.47 8.06
N ASP A 143 -2.22 11.19 8.23
CA ASP A 143 -1.20 10.45 7.49
C ASP A 143 -1.79 9.47 6.46
N LEU A 144 -3.13 9.43 6.30
CA LEU A 144 -3.80 8.65 5.26
C LEU A 144 -4.18 9.55 4.09
N TYR A 145 -3.91 9.06 2.89
CA TYR A 145 -4.20 9.71 1.62
C TYR A 145 -5.00 8.75 0.77
N ALA A 146 -6.02 9.25 0.08
CA ALA A 146 -6.87 8.44 -0.76
C ALA A 146 -6.98 9.03 -2.17
N THR A 147 -7.14 8.18 -3.17
CA THR A 147 -7.44 8.57 -4.54
C THR A 147 -8.43 7.58 -5.16
N ASN A 148 -9.27 8.08 -6.07
CA ASN A 148 -10.08 7.24 -6.93
C ASN A 148 -9.31 6.99 -8.24
N ALA A 149 -8.64 5.86 -8.29
CA ALA A 149 -7.78 5.45 -9.39
C ALA A 149 -8.59 4.83 -10.53
N THR A 150 -8.26 5.21 -11.77
CA THR A 150 -8.78 4.61 -13.01
C THR A 150 -7.89 3.50 -13.56
N GLU A 151 -6.72 3.29 -12.96
CA GLU A 151 -5.74 2.29 -13.39
C GLU A 151 -5.16 1.53 -12.19
N LEU A 152 -4.86 0.26 -12.38
CA LEU A 152 -3.99 -0.49 -11.46
C LEU A 152 -2.53 -0.10 -11.70
N GLY A 153 -1.63 -0.46 -10.79
CA GLY A 153 -0.20 -0.22 -10.96
C GLY A 153 0.49 0.25 -9.69
N ASP A 154 1.52 1.06 -9.86
CA ASP A 154 2.41 1.45 -8.77
C ASP A 154 2.03 2.84 -8.26
N TYR A 155 1.75 2.93 -6.96
CA TYR A 155 1.35 4.16 -6.30
C TYR A 155 2.26 4.47 -5.11
N ALA A 156 2.45 5.75 -4.84
CA ALA A 156 3.25 6.22 -3.72
C ALA A 156 2.72 7.56 -3.21
N VAL A 157 3.13 7.96 -2.00
CA VAL A 157 2.91 9.32 -1.50
C VAL A 157 4.14 10.17 -1.81
N LEU A 158 3.94 11.28 -2.52
CA LEU A 158 4.91 12.32 -2.77
C LEU A 158 4.77 13.43 -1.72
N VAL A 159 5.89 13.98 -1.27
CA VAL A 159 5.91 15.24 -0.50
C VAL A 159 6.79 16.26 -1.19
N SER A 160 6.34 17.52 -1.17
CA SER A 160 7.08 18.66 -1.69
C SER A 160 8.28 19.00 -0.78
N GLY A 161 9.40 19.39 -1.40
CA GLY A 161 10.67 19.68 -0.73
C GLY A 161 11.81 18.77 -1.20
N ALA A 162 13.04 19.29 -1.17
CA ALA A 162 14.23 18.59 -1.66
C ALA A 162 14.38 17.21 -0.99
N GLN A 163 14.95 16.24 -1.73
CA GLN A 163 15.64 15.11 -1.09
C GLN A 163 16.75 15.73 -0.25
N THR A 164 16.55 15.92 1.06
CA THR A 164 17.72 15.89 1.93
C THR A 164 18.21 14.45 1.84
N PRO A 165 19.40 14.17 1.28
CA PRO A 165 20.02 12.88 1.56
C PRO A 165 20.08 12.84 3.08
N GLU A 166 19.39 11.89 3.72
CA GLU A 166 19.63 11.68 5.14
C GLU A 166 21.14 11.51 5.29
N PRO A 167 21.78 12.28 6.18
CA PRO A 167 23.22 12.22 6.32
C PRO A 167 23.58 10.76 6.55
N SER A 168 24.43 10.21 5.68
CA SER A 168 25.19 9.02 5.99
C SER A 168 25.70 9.24 7.41
N GLY A 169 25.17 8.48 8.37
CA GLY A 169 25.59 8.61 9.76
C GLY A 169 27.12 8.59 9.79
N PRO A 170 27.76 9.32 10.72
CA PRO A 170 29.21 9.39 10.77
C PRO A 170 29.78 7.98 10.70
N THR A 171 30.65 7.74 9.71
CA THR A 171 31.42 6.50 9.60
C THR A 171 31.95 6.17 10.99
N PRO A 172 31.60 5.00 11.58
CA PRO A 172 32.21 4.64 12.84
C PRO A 172 33.73 4.62 12.65
N PRO A 173 34.52 5.13 13.61
CA PRO A 173 35.97 5.02 13.54
C PRO A 173 36.36 3.54 13.37
N PRO A 174 37.47 3.23 12.68
CA PRO A 174 37.89 1.85 12.50
C PRO A 174 38.08 1.20 13.87
N PHE A 175 37.19 0.28 14.22
CA PHE A 175 37.34 -0.55 15.41
C PHE A 175 38.52 -1.49 15.19
N SER A 176 39.57 -1.34 15.99
CA SER A 176 40.62 -2.35 16.12
C SER A 176 40.00 -3.60 16.75
N ILE A 177 39.92 -4.68 15.96
CA ILE A 177 39.53 -6.01 16.40
C ILE A 177 40.45 -6.48 17.54
N THR A 178 39.92 -6.55 18.75
CA THR A 178 40.47 -7.41 19.80
C THR A 178 39.55 -8.63 19.88
N PRO A 179 40.03 -9.87 19.69
CA PRO A 179 39.17 -11.04 19.75
C PRO A 179 38.67 -11.25 21.19
N SER A 180 37.34 -11.27 21.34
CA SER A 180 36.65 -11.67 22.58
C SER A 180 36.40 -13.18 22.56
N PRO A 181 36.56 -13.91 23.69
CA PRO A 181 36.45 -15.37 23.71
C PRO A 181 35.02 -15.88 23.48
N ALA A 182 34.95 -17.10 22.95
CA ALA A 182 33.78 -17.78 22.40
C ALA A 182 32.60 -17.97 23.38
N PRO A 183 31.34 -17.93 22.91
CA PRO A 183 30.19 -18.31 23.72
C PRO A 183 29.94 -19.83 23.74
N THR A 184 29.65 -20.35 24.93
CA THR A 184 29.17 -21.71 25.22
C THR A 184 27.75 -21.92 24.70
N PRO A 185 27.39 -23.10 24.12
CA PRO A 185 26.05 -23.35 23.60
C PRO A 185 25.07 -23.85 24.67
N GLY A 186 23.83 -23.36 24.61
CA GLY A 186 22.67 -23.86 25.38
C GLY A 186 21.41 -23.87 24.50
N PRO A 187 20.39 -24.69 24.84
CA PRO A 187 19.66 -25.46 23.84
C PRO A 187 18.23 -24.97 23.50
N THR A 188 17.87 -25.23 22.25
CA THR A 188 16.62 -25.80 21.71
C THR A 188 15.25 -25.30 22.21
N GLY A 189 14.40 -24.87 21.27
CA GLY A 189 12.99 -25.27 21.27
C GLY A 189 11.98 -24.21 20.79
N GLY A 190 11.11 -24.60 19.84
CA GLY A 190 9.74 -24.05 19.78
C GLY A 190 9.22 -23.63 18.41
N GLN A 191 8.71 -24.59 17.64
CA GLN A 191 7.84 -24.40 16.47
C GLN A 191 6.42 -23.88 16.89
N VAL A 192 5.96 -22.77 16.27
CA VAL A 192 4.61 -22.38 15.71
C VAL A 192 3.28 -22.69 16.48
N PRO A 193 2.02 -22.25 16.12
CA PRO A 193 1.46 -21.36 15.05
C PRO A 193 0.13 -20.54 15.38
N TRP A 194 -0.47 -19.87 14.35
CA TRP A 194 -1.89 -19.47 14.01
C TRP A 194 -2.73 -18.32 14.66
N LEU A 195 -3.47 -17.60 13.76
CA LEU A 195 -4.73 -16.79 13.87
C LEU A 195 -4.67 -15.43 14.63
N VAL A 196 -5.14 -14.28 14.10
CA VAL A 196 -6.55 -13.85 13.93
C VAL A 196 -6.72 -12.73 12.86
N ILE A 197 -7.89 -12.76 12.22
CA ILE A 197 -8.47 -11.88 11.17
C ILE A 197 -9.18 -10.63 11.77
N GLY A 198 -9.02 -9.46 11.12
CA GLY A 198 -10.07 -8.49 10.76
C GLY A 198 -10.67 -7.50 11.79
N LEU A 199 -10.59 -6.18 11.48
CA LEU A 199 -11.69 -5.18 11.61
C LEU A 199 -11.19 -3.71 11.41
N VAL A 200 -11.21 -3.17 10.17
CA VAL A 200 -11.30 -1.69 9.95
C VAL A 200 -12.08 -1.31 8.68
N ALA A 201 -12.87 -2.21 8.07
CA ALA A 201 -13.62 -1.86 6.86
C ALA A 201 -14.82 -0.91 7.08
N ALA A 202 -15.20 -0.59 8.32
CA ALA A 202 -16.47 0.09 8.59
C ALA A 202 -16.43 1.62 8.69
N ALA A 203 -15.25 2.26 8.81
CA ALA A 203 -15.18 3.71 9.07
C ALA A 203 -15.05 4.58 7.81
N ILE A 204 -14.59 4.03 6.68
CA ILE A 204 -14.30 4.84 5.47
C ILE A 204 -15.56 5.09 4.62
N ILE A 205 -16.60 4.26 4.74
CA ILE A 205 -17.83 4.37 3.91
C ILE A 205 -18.68 5.61 4.26
N VAL A 206 -18.56 6.18 5.48
CA VAL A 206 -19.42 7.30 5.88
C VAL A 206 -19.00 8.64 5.23
N GLY A 207 -17.72 8.81 4.87
CA GLY A 207 -17.22 10.08 4.32
C GLY A 207 -17.52 10.29 2.83
N VAL A 208 -17.51 9.22 2.03
CA VAL A 208 -17.66 9.32 0.57
C VAL A 208 -19.14 9.30 0.14
N LEU A 209 -20.02 8.67 0.93
CA LEU A 209 -21.44 8.53 0.58
C LEU A 209 -22.24 9.84 0.72
N TRP A 210 -21.74 10.85 1.45
CA TRP A 210 -22.45 12.14 1.59
C TRP A 210 -22.19 13.13 0.45
N ARG A 211 -21.16 12.92 -0.40
CA ARG A 211 -20.89 13.83 -1.53
C ARG A 211 -21.57 13.45 -2.84
N THR A 212 -22.05 12.21 -2.99
CA THR A 212 -22.70 11.76 -4.23
C THR A 212 -24.24 11.85 -4.21
N LEU A 213 -24.84 12.10 -3.04
CA LEU A 213 -26.29 12.27 -2.89
C LEU A 213 -26.75 13.74 -2.80
N GLY A 214 -25.82 14.72 -2.77
CA GLY A 214 -26.14 16.14 -2.63
C GLY A 214 -26.55 16.87 -3.91
N ASP A 215 -26.27 16.32 -5.09
CA ASP A 215 -26.44 17.03 -6.39
C ASP A 215 -27.65 16.57 -7.21
N ARG A 216 -28.64 15.93 -6.58
CA ARG A 216 -29.92 15.64 -7.25
C ARG A 216 -31.11 15.87 -6.34
N GLU A 217 -31.66 17.07 -6.42
CA GLU A 217 -33.10 17.28 -6.26
C GLU A 217 -33.61 18.27 -7.33
N PRO A 218 -34.89 18.15 -7.73
CA PRO A 218 -35.45 18.61 -9.02
C PRO A 218 -35.61 20.12 -9.19
#